data_AF-A0AAW3AHN0-F1
#
_entry.id   AF-A0AAW3AHN0-F1
#
_cell.length_a   1.000
_cell.length_b   1.000
_cell.length_c   1.000
_cell.angle_alpha   90.00
_cell.angle_beta   90.00
_cell.angle_gamma   90.00
#
_symmetry.space_group_name_H-M   'P 1'
#
loop_
_entity.id
_entity.type
_entity.pdbx_description
1 polymer ?
#
loop_
_entity_poly.entity_id
_entity_poly.type
_entity_poly.pdbx_seq_one_letter_code
_entity_poly.pdbx_strand_id
1 'polypeptide(L)'
;MRLTDWNASVHQRLQGAAPSASVSKKSVRHLVSCPEGIAASVEAVVTYGRVQWLQRHGYVVRLVEYVPNCVTPKNRCLVAYRP
;
A
#
# COMPACT_ATOMS: atom_id res chain seq x y z
N MET A 1 -16.78 -17.23 -11.45
CA MET A 1 -15.54 -16.81 -10.77
C MET A 1 -15.93 -15.91 -9.61
N ARG A 2 -15.85 -16.38 -8.36
CA ARG A 2 -16.33 -15.63 -7.19
C ARG A 2 -15.17 -14.82 -6.60
N LEU A 3 -15.48 -13.62 -6.08
CA LEU A 3 -14.51 -12.69 -5.52
C LEU A 3 -13.64 -13.31 -4.40
N THR A 4 -14.16 -14.34 -3.73
CA THR A 4 -13.48 -15.13 -2.69
C THR A 4 -12.28 -15.92 -3.20
N ASP A 5 -12.27 -16.31 -4.48
CA ASP A 5 -11.19 -17.11 -5.06
C ASP A 5 -9.87 -16.30 -5.20
N TRP A 6 -9.97 -14.97 -5.26
CA TRP A 6 -8.82 -14.08 -5.40
C TRP A 6 -8.04 -13.91 -4.10
N ASN A 7 -8.74 -13.87 -2.95
CA ASN A 7 -8.11 -13.73 -1.64
C ASN A 7 -7.34 -14.99 -1.23
N ALA A 8 -7.81 -16.18 -1.59
CA ALA A 8 -7.15 -17.44 -1.25
C ALA A 8 -5.72 -17.54 -1.82
N SER A 9 -5.51 -17.06 -3.05
CA SER A 9 -4.20 -17.14 -3.72
C SER A 9 -3.12 -16.25 -3.08
N VAL A 10 -3.50 -15.15 -2.44
CA VAL A 10 -2.54 -14.21 -1.82
C VAL A 10 -2.01 -14.78 -0.51
N HIS A 11 -2.87 -15.39 0.30
CA HIS A 11 -2.46 -16.00 1.56
C HIS A 11 -1.59 -17.25 1.37
N GLN A 12 -1.86 -18.06 0.34
CA GLN A 12 -1.09 -19.27 0.07
C GLN A 12 0.36 -18.98 -0.38
N ARG A 13 0.60 -17.87 -1.08
CA ARG A 13 1.95 -17.46 -1.50
C ARG A 13 2.84 -17.00 -0.33
N LEU A 14 2.23 -16.48 0.75
CA LEU A 14 2.96 -16.00 1.91
C LEU A 14 3.40 -17.14 2.85
N GLN A 15 2.72 -18.28 2.83
CA GLN A 15 2.97 -19.40 3.75
C GLN A 15 3.95 -20.46 3.22
N GLY A 16 4.35 -20.40 1.93
CA GLY A 16 5.14 -21.45 1.27
C GLY A 16 6.68 -21.36 1.37
N ALA A 17 7.24 -20.38 2.08
CA ALA A 17 8.71 -20.21 2.14
C ALA A 17 9.30 -20.80 3.43
N ALA A 18 9.64 -22.09 3.41
CA ALA A 18 10.47 -22.71 4.45
C ALA A 18 11.94 -22.23 4.35
N PRO A 19 12.67 -22.02 5.47
CA PRO A 19 14.05 -21.54 5.41
C PRO A 19 15.04 -22.72 5.34
N SER A 20 15.75 -22.87 4.21
CA SER A 20 16.97 -23.68 4.12
C SER A 20 18.20 -22.77 4.23
N ALA A 21 18.99 -22.96 5.29
CA ALA A 21 20.19 -22.17 5.56
C ALA A 21 21.36 -22.57 4.64
N SER A 22 21.95 -21.60 3.94
CA SER A 22 23.34 -21.70 3.46
C SER A 22 23.93 -20.32 3.10
N VAL A 23 25.06 -20.00 3.76
CA VAL A 23 26.11 -19.02 3.41
C VAL A 23 25.70 -17.55 3.23
N SER A 24 26.02 -16.77 4.28
CA SER A 24 25.88 -15.31 4.38
C SER A 24 26.75 -14.55 3.36
N LYS A 25 26.19 -14.29 2.18
CA LYS A 25 26.38 -13.00 1.50
C LYS A 25 25.21 -12.13 1.95
N LYS A 26 25.44 -11.14 2.80
CA LYS A 26 24.38 -10.20 3.24
C LYS A 26 23.88 -9.45 2.01
N SER A 27 22.89 -10.03 1.33
CA SER A 27 22.17 -9.42 0.23
C SER A 27 21.67 -8.07 0.72
N VAL A 28 21.72 -7.03 -0.13
CA VAL A 28 21.18 -5.68 0.15
C VAL A 28 19.74 -5.74 0.71
N ARG A 29 19.01 -6.81 0.40
CA ARG A 29 17.70 -7.15 0.97
C ARG A 29 17.67 -7.23 2.50
N HIS A 30 18.80 -7.54 3.16
CA HIS A 30 18.95 -7.57 4.63
C HIS A 30 19.37 -6.22 5.23
N LEU A 31 19.72 -5.23 4.39
CA LEU A 31 20.08 -3.87 4.83
C LEU A 31 18.89 -2.90 4.75
N VAL A 32 17.81 -3.27 4.06
CA VAL A 32 16.59 -2.47 3.98
C VAL A 32 15.64 -2.95 5.08
N SER A 33 15.85 -2.47 6.30
CA SER A 33 15.11 -2.93 7.48
C SER A 33 13.61 -2.62 7.51
N CYS A 34 13.03 -1.94 6.52
CA CYS A 34 11.57 -1.87 6.39
C CYS A 34 11.17 -1.32 5.00
N PRO A 35 11.08 -2.15 3.95
CA PRO A 35 10.54 -1.70 2.67
C PRO A 35 9.14 -1.08 2.81
N GLU A 36 8.36 -1.53 3.80
CA GLU A 36 7.03 -0.99 4.09
C GLU A 36 7.07 0.47 4.57
N GLY A 37 8.00 0.82 5.48
CA GLY A 37 8.12 2.19 5.99
C GLY A 37 8.56 3.19 4.92
N ILE A 38 9.45 2.76 4.02
CA ILE A 38 9.86 3.55 2.85
C ILE A 38 8.68 3.69 1.89
N ALA A 39 7.97 2.60 1.58
CA ALA A 39 6.81 2.62 0.70
C ALA A 39 5.71 3.57 1.23
N ALA A 40 5.40 3.50 2.54
CA ALA A 40 4.44 4.39 3.18
C ALA A 40 4.88 5.86 3.14
N SER A 41 6.18 6.13 3.33
CA SER A 41 6.72 7.49 3.26
C SER A 41 6.62 8.06 1.84
N VAL A 42 6.97 7.27 0.83
CA VAL A 42 6.84 7.65 -0.59
C VAL A 42 5.38 7.88 -0.95
N GLU A 43 4.48 7.00 -0.53
CA GLU A 43 3.04 7.12 -0.74
C GLU A 43 2.49 8.41 -0.13
N ALA A 44 2.93 8.78 1.08
CA ALA A 44 2.53 10.02 1.74
C ALA A 44 2.97 11.26 0.94
N VAL A 45 4.22 11.31 0.46
CA VAL A 45 4.74 12.43 -0.34
C VAL A 45 3.98 12.57 -1.65
N VAL A 46 3.76 11.47 -2.36
CA VAL A 46 3.00 11.47 -3.64
C VAL A 46 1.55 11.90 -3.42
N THR A 47 0.91 11.42 -2.35
CA THR A 47 -0.46 11.78 -1.98
C THR A 47 -0.58 13.27 -1.69
N TYR A 48 0.38 13.84 -0.95
CA TYR A 48 0.43 15.27 -0.69
C TYR A 48 0.54 16.10 -1.98
N GLY A 49 1.45 15.73 -2.88
CA GLY A 49 1.60 16.40 -4.17
C GLY A 49 0.32 16.36 -5.02
N ARG A 50 -0.38 15.21 -5.04
CA ARG A 50 -1.68 15.06 -5.71
C ARG A 50 -2.73 16.02 -5.15
N VAL A 51 -2.86 16.10 -3.82
CA VAL A 51 -3.80 17.00 -3.16
C VAL A 51 -3.50 18.45 -3.50
N GLN A 52 -2.23 18.88 -3.40
CA GLN A 52 -1.83 20.24 -3.74
C GLN A 52 -2.13 20.58 -5.20
N TRP A 53 -1.81 19.67 -6.14
CA TRP A 53 -2.09 19.88 -7.55
C TRP A 53 -3.59 20.06 -7.81
N LEU A 54 -4.43 19.17 -7.25
CA LEU A 54 -5.89 19.23 -7.39
C LEU A 54 -6.48 20.53 -6.83
N GLN A 55 -6.05 20.94 -5.63
CA GLN A 55 -6.50 22.17 -5.00
C GLN A 55 -6.12 23.42 -5.81
N ARG A 56 -4.89 23.47 -6.36
CA ARG A 56 -4.46 24.55 -7.26
C ARG A 56 -5.32 24.64 -8.53
N HIS A 57 -5.89 23.51 -8.96
CA HIS A 57 -6.81 23.44 -10.08
C HIS A 57 -8.27 23.57 -9.63
N GLY A 58 -8.57 24.10 -8.44
CA GLY A 58 -9.94 24.41 -8.01
C GLY A 58 -10.78 23.20 -7.60
N TYR A 59 -10.19 22.03 -7.42
CA TYR A 59 -10.91 20.88 -6.85
C TYR A 59 -10.97 20.98 -5.33
N VAL A 60 -12.12 20.59 -4.77
CA VAL A 60 -12.23 20.20 -3.36
C VAL A 60 -11.80 18.74 -3.25
N VAL A 61 -10.87 18.46 -2.34
CA VAL A 61 -10.29 17.12 -2.16
C VAL A 61 -10.62 16.58 -0.77
N ARG A 62 -11.03 15.32 -0.69
CA ARG A 62 -11.36 14.59 0.54
C ARG A 62 -10.67 13.23 0.54
N LEU A 63 -10.14 12.82 1.67
CA LEU A 63 -9.72 11.44 1.91
C LEU A 63 -10.90 10.71 2.52
N VAL A 64 -11.33 9.61 1.90
CA VAL A 64 -12.47 8.81 2.35
C VAL A 64 -12.00 7.39 2.64
N GLU A 65 -12.46 6.83 3.76
CA GLU A 65 -12.32 5.40 4.07
C GLU A 65 -13.65 4.73 3.76
N TYR A 66 -13.69 3.75 2.84
CA TYR A 66 -14.96 3.09 2.49
C TYR A 66 -15.39 2.05 3.53
N VAL A 67 -14.42 1.50 4.29
CA VAL A 67 -14.59 0.55 5.41
C VAL A 67 -13.49 0.88 6.43
N PRO A 68 -13.58 0.49 7.72
CA PRO A 68 -12.47 0.66 8.68
C PRO A 68 -11.21 -0.13 8.31
N ASN A 69 -10.02 0.40 8.66
CA ASN A 69 -8.71 -0.22 8.37
C ASN A 69 -8.54 -1.64 8.92
N CYS A 70 -9.31 -2.03 9.95
CA CYS A 70 -9.26 -3.38 10.51
C CYS A 70 -9.85 -4.45 9.58
N VAL A 71 -10.64 -4.08 8.56
CA VAL A 71 -11.29 -5.01 7.64
C VAL A 71 -10.47 -5.18 6.36
N THR A 72 -9.95 -4.08 5.80
CA THR A 72 -9.14 -4.10 4.57
C THR A 72 -7.99 -3.10 4.68
N PRO A 73 -6.73 -3.56 4.72
CA PRO A 73 -5.58 -2.67 4.59
C PRO A 73 -5.62 -1.98 3.21
N LYS A 74 -5.37 -0.66 3.16
CA LYS A 74 -5.45 0.18 1.93
C LYS A 74 -6.87 0.43 1.41
N ASN A 75 -7.77 0.81 2.32
CA ASN A 75 -9.16 1.15 2.02
C ASN A 75 -9.43 2.66 1.86
N ARG A 76 -8.37 3.45 1.69
CA ARG A 76 -8.45 4.91 1.60
C ARG A 76 -8.47 5.34 0.14
N CYS A 77 -9.37 6.23 -0.23
CA CYS A 77 -9.39 6.85 -1.54
C CYS A 77 -9.39 8.38 -1.44
N LEU A 78 -8.67 9.03 -2.35
CA LEU A 78 -8.81 10.46 -2.57
C LEU A 78 -9.98 10.71 -3.51
N VAL A 79 -10.96 11.46 -3.04
CA VAL A 79 -12.09 11.95 -3.83
C VAL A 79 -11.84 13.42 -4.13
N ALA A 80 -11.92 13.80 -5.40
CA ALA A 80 -11.78 15.18 -5.83
C ALA A 80 -12.99 15.57 -6.70
N TYR A 81 -13.59 16.71 -6.39
CA TYR A 81 -14.75 17.21 -7.13
C TYR A 81 -14.66 18.74 -7.31
N ARG A 82 -15.34 19.25 -8.33
CA ARG A 82 -15.58 20.68 -8.53
C ARG A 82 -17.09 20.94 -8.40
N PRO A 83 -17.52 21.98 -7.69
CA PRO A 83 -18.92 22.40 -7.66
C PRO A 83 -19.43 22.84 -9.03
#